data_AF-A0A7U9S696-F1
#
_entry.id   AF-A0A7U9S696-F1
#
_cell.length_a   1.000
_cell.length_b   1.000
_cell.length_c   1.000
_cell.angle_alpha   90.00
_cell.angle_beta   90.00
_cell.angle_gamma   90.00
#
_symmetry.space_group_name_H-M   'P 1'
#
loop_
_entity.id
_entity.type
_entity.pdbx_description
1 polymer ?
#
loop_
_entity_poly.entity_id
_entity_poly.type
_entity_poly.pdbx_seq_one_letter_code
_entity_poly.pdbx_strand_id
1 'polypeptide(L)' 'MKFNYFKDKIFEALDEISDFEIVDIDTDDLKNIFTLETVDGSVFEIECRKLV' A
#
# COMPACT_ATOMS: atom_id res chain seq x y z
N MET A 1 -5.35 -16.93 -3.82
CA MET A 1 -4.38 -15.85 -3.52
C MET A 1 -3.01 -16.45 -3.33
N LYS A 2 -1.99 -15.96 -4.04
CA LYS A 2 -0.60 -16.35 -3.78
C LYS A 2 -0.15 -15.48 -2.61
N PHE A 3 0.14 -16.09 -1.47
CA PHE A 3 0.55 -15.37 -0.25
C PHE A 3 1.84 -14.58 -0.57
N ASN A 4 1.78 -13.25 -0.48
CA ASN A 4 2.93 -12.39 -0.68
C ASN A 4 3.26 -11.71 0.65
N TYR A 5 3.96 -12.47 1.50
CA TYR A 5 4.34 -12.04 2.84
C TYR A 5 4.96 -10.64 2.88
N PHE A 6 5.76 -10.27 1.87
CA PHE A 6 6.36 -8.95 1.83
C PHE A 6 5.33 -7.84 1.60
N LYS A 7 4.40 -8.04 0.66
CA LYS A 7 3.28 -7.09 0.46
C LYS A 7 2.39 -7.00 1.68
N ASP A 8 2.10 -8.13 2.32
CA ASP A 8 1.28 -8.16 3.54
C ASP A 8 1.94 -7.32 4.66
N LYS A 9 3.27 -7.42 4.81
CA LYS A 9 4.02 -6.58 5.76
C LYS A 9 4.09 -5.10 5.37
N ILE A 10 4.11 -4.77 4.09
CA ILE A 10 3.97 -3.38 3.64
C ILE A 10 2.59 -2.84 4.00
N PHE A 11 1.53 -3.60 3.74
CA PHE A 11 0.17 -3.20 4.11
C PHE A 11 0.05 -2.95 5.61
N GLU A 12 0.48 -3.89 6.46
CA GLU A 12 0.50 -3.71 7.92
C GLU A 12 1.26 -2.44 8.34
N ALA A 13 2.43 -2.19 7.75
CA ALA A 13 3.23 -1.00 8.09
C ALA A 13 2.59 0.32 7.64
N LEU A 14 1.90 0.32 6.50
CA LEU A 14 1.17 1.50 6.01
C LEU A 14 -0.04 1.81 6.88
N ASP A 15 -0.78 0.78 7.31
CA ASP A 15 -1.95 0.90 8.18
C ASP A 15 -1.58 1.41 9.59
N GLU A 16 -0.37 1.06 10.08
CA GLU A 16 0.12 1.51 11.39
C GLU A 16 0.77 2.91 11.38
N ILE A 17 1.13 3.48 10.22
CA ILE A 17 1.77 4.80 10.15
C ILE A 17 0.75 5.93 10.31
N SER A 18 0.86 6.68 11.41
CA SER A 18 0.05 7.89 11.64
C SER A 18 0.54 9.11 10.86
N ASP A 19 1.84 9.20 10.58
CA ASP A 19 2.47 10.43 10.07
C ASP A 19 2.10 10.75 8.62
N PHE A 20 1.67 9.76 7.84
CA PHE A 20 1.19 9.99 6.47
C PHE A 20 -0.29 10.37 6.40
N GLU A 21 -1.00 10.39 7.53
CA GLU A 21 -2.42 10.73 7.60
C GLU A 21 -3.25 9.96 6.55
N ILE A 22 -2.96 8.67 6.40
CA ILE A 22 -3.61 7.78 5.44
C ILE A 22 -5.04 7.52 5.94
N VAL A 23 -6.03 7.71 5.06
CA VAL A 23 -7.44 7.46 5.35
C VAL A 23 -7.98 6.22 4.66
N ASP A 24 -7.39 5.84 3.53
CA ASP A 24 -7.74 4.62 2.79
C ASP A 24 -6.52 4.01 2.11
N ILE A 25 -6.54 2.68 2.01
CA ILE A 25 -5.53 1.87 1.34
C ILE A 25 -6.24 0.86 0.44
N ASP A 26 -6.08 1.02 -0.88
CA ASP A 26 -6.51 0.03 -1.87
C ASP A 26 -5.32 -0.77 -2.40
N THR A 27 -5.59 -2.02 -2.80
CA THR A 27 -4.55 -2.93 -3.31
C THR A 27 -4.96 -3.53 -4.65
N ASP A 28 -4.15 -3.25 -5.69
CA ASP A 28 -4.25 -3.91 -6.99
C ASP A 28 -3.15 -4.98 -7.10
N ASP A 29 -3.48 -6.19 -6.69
CA ASP A 29 -2.55 -7.32 -6.71
C ASP A 29 -2.08 -7.71 -8.11
N LEU A 30 -2.91 -7.50 -9.13
CA LEU A 30 -2.58 -7.81 -10.52
C LEU A 30 -1.51 -6.87 -11.06
N LYS A 31 -1.59 -5.59 -10.67
CA LYS A 31 -0.60 -4.56 -11.05
C LYS A 31 0.56 -4.41 -10.07
N ASN A 32 0.45 -5.02 -8.89
CA ASN A 32 1.36 -4.82 -7.76
C ASN A 32 1.42 -3.37 -7.26
N ILE A 33 0.26 -2.73 -7.18
CA ILE A 33 0.13 -1.33 -6.73
C ILE A 33 -0.64 -1.28 -5.42
N PHE A 34 -0.18 -0.43 -4.50
CA PHE A 34 -0.95 0.09 -3.38
C PHE A 34 -1.36 1.52 -3.74
N THR A 35 -2.62 1.86 -3.49
CA THR A 35 -3.13 3.23 -3.65
C THR A 35 -3.44 3.77 -2.26
N LEU A 36 -2.88 4.93 -1.93
CA LEU A 36 -3.07 5.59 -0.64
C LEU A 36 -3.87 6.87 -0.85
N GLU A 37 -4.92 7.07 -0.07
CA GLU A 37 -5.60 8.35 0.06
C GLU A 37 -5.22 8.97 1.42
N THR A 38 -4.90 10.26 1.42
CA THR A 38 -4.56 11.02 2.63
C THR A 38 -5.68 11.98 3.01
N VAL A 39 -5.70 12.45 4.27
CA VAL A 39 -6.76 13.33 4.80
C VAL A 39 -6.97 14.63 4.01
N ASP A 40 -5.93 15.12 3.32
CA ASP A 40 -5.99 16.32 2.47
C ASP A 40 -6.60 16.06 1.08
N GLY A 41 -6.98 14.81 0.79
CA GLY A 41 -7.51 14.35 -0.49
C GLY A 41 -6.44 14.06 -1.54
N SER A 42 -5.16 14.07 -1.17
CA SER A 42 -4.09 13.63 -2.06
C SER A 42 -4.13 12.11 -2.23
N VAL A 43 -3.76 11.64 -3.43
CA VAL A 43 -3.73 10.22 -3.78
C VAL A 43 -2.34 9.85 -4.29
N PHE A 44 -1.76 8.78 -3.75
CA PHE A 44 -0.44 8.28 -4.11
C PHE A 44 -0.49 6.82 -4.52
N GLU A 45 0.37 6.44 -5.48
CA GLU A 45 0.57 5.05 -5.87
C GLU A 45 1.95 4.57 -5.43
N ILE A 46 2.00 3.38 -4.82
CA ILE A 46 3.24 2.68 -4.50
C ILE A 46 3.27 1.37 -5.28
N GLU A 47 4.24 1.23 -6.17
CA GLU A 47 4.44 -0.01 -6.91
C GLU A 47 5.45 -0.93 -6.20
N CYS A 48 5.02 -2.17 -5.92
CA CYS A 48 5.85 -3.18 -5.28
C CYS A 48 6.36 -4.21 -6.30
N ARG A 49 7.62 -4.07 -6.74
CA ARG A 49 8.26 -5.04 -7.64
C ARG A 49 9.37 -5.84 -6.93
N LYS A 50 9.28 -7.17 -7.01
CA LYS A 50 10.39 -8.07 -6.65
C LYS A 50 11.35 -8.16 -7.85
N LEU A 51 12.58 -7.69 -7.69
CA LEU A 51 13.58 -7.66 -8.76
C LEU A 51 14.38 -8.95 -8.90
N VAL A 52 14.54 -9.69 -7.79
CA VAL A 52 15.31 -10.94 -7.69
C VAL A 52 14.58 -11.96 -6.83
#